data_AF-A0A0R2TX05-F1
#
_entry.id   AF-A0A0R2TX05-F1
#
_cell.length_a   1.000
_cell.length_b   1.000
_cell.length_c   1.000
_cell.angle_alpha   90.00
_cell.angle_beta   90.00
_cell.angle_gamma   90.00
#
_symmetry.space_group_name_H-M   'P 1'
#
loop_
_entity.id
_entity.type
_entity.pdbx_description
1 polymer ?
#
loop_
_entity_poly.entity_id
_entity_poly.type
_entity_poly.pdbx_seq_one_letter_code
_entity_poly.pdbx_strand_id
1 'polypeptide(L)'
;MTIQDHDSFNADLVEFLDASPTPFHAVLSMGKMLLKAGFTELNESVEWTLEAGNKHFVTRNGSSIIAFVVGHDDLVTNGIRLVGAHTDSPCLMVKPQPEIDSHGYFQLGVEVYGGALLNPWFDRDLSIAGRVVYKNSKNQLKQKLVDFKTAVATIPSLAIHLDRDANNDHSINAQTDIIPILMLGNEGSVCESDTPQSFRELLRERFLAESDDVLDYELCLYDTQPAAVIGLKREFIASARLDNLLSCFAAAQAMIGANAAHTCLLVCNDHEEVGSVSAVGADGPFLENIVGRLSGDQSASVTSRIINRSLMISCDNAHAAHPNFPDKHDSEHLPKLNGGPVVKVNVKQRYATTSLTSSLFRQICAELEIPVQTFVSRNDLGCGSTIGPVASARIGVPTLDVGIPQLAMHSCREMTGAD
;
A
#
# COMPACT_ATOMS: atom_id res chain seq x y z
N MET A 1 -11.57 7.03 22.92
CA MET A 1 -10.74 5.86 23.29
C MET A 1 -10.02 6.16 24.59
N THR A 2 -9.69 5.15 25.38
CA THR A 2 -8.78 5.29 26.51
C THR A 2 -7.33 5.28 26.03
N ILE A 3 -6.36 5.80 26.81
CA ILE A 3 -4.92 5.74 26.48
C ILE A 3 -4.48 4.29 26.19
N GLN A 4 -5.07 3.33 26.89
CA GLN A 4 -4.79 1.90 26.73
C GLN A 4 -5.29 1.35 25.38
N ASP A 5 -6.31 1.97 24.77
CA ASP A 5 -6.81 1.59 23.44
C ASP A 5 -5.89 2.14 22.32
N HIS A 6 -5.26 3.30 22.52
CA HIS A 6 -4.32 3.91 21.56
C HIS A 6 -3.04 3.07 21.44
N ASP A 7 -2.45 2.70 22.57
CA ASP A 7 -1.23 1.88 22.59
C ASP A 7 -1.46 0.50 21.95
N SER A 8 -2.65 -0.09 22.15
CA SER A 8 -3.02 -1.35 21.50
C SER A 8 -3.19 -1.19 19.99
N PHE A 9 -3.88 -0.14 19.53
CA PHE A 9 -4.06 0.11 18.10
C PHE A 9 -2.73 0.31 17.38
N ASN A 10 -1.82 1.09 17.98
CA ASN A 10 -0.50 1.35 17.40
C ASN A 10 0.40 0.11 17.41
N ALA A 11 0.29 -0.75 18.43
CA ALA A 11 1.00 -2.04 18.45
C ALA A 11 0.51 -2.96 17.32
N ASP A 12 -0.81 -3.06 17.12
CA ASP A 12 -1.40 -3.85 16.04
C ASP A 12 -1.02 -3.29 14.65
N LEU A 13 -0.96 -1.96 14.50
CA LEU A 13 -0.48 -1.31 13.28
C LEU A 13 0.99 -1.65 12.99
N VAL A 14 1.85 -1.59 14.00
CA VAL A 14 3.28 -1.95 13.88
C VAL A 14 3.43 -3.40 13.44
N GLU A 15 2.68 -4.33 14.05
CA GLU A 15 2.69 -5.74 13.65
C GLU A 15 2.19 -5.92 12.20
N PHE A 16 1.14 -5.19 11.81
CA PHE A 16 0.61 -5.23 10.45
C PHE A 16 1.63 -4.75 9.41
N LEU A 17 2.33 -3.64 9.69
CA LEU A 17 3.35 -3.07 8.80
C LEU A 17 4.54 -4.02 8.62
N ASP A 18 5.03 -4.60 9.72
CA ASP A 18 6.14 -5.56 9.73
C ASP A 18 5.77 -6.87 9.01
N ALA A 19 4.51 -7.32 9.13
CA ALA A 19 4.02 -8.52 8.46
C ALA A 19 3.72 -8.32 6.96
N SER A 20 3.81 -7.09 6.46
CA SER A 20 3.34 -6.71 5.13
C SER A 20 4.45 -6.06 4.27
N PRO A 21 5.56 -6.76 3.97
CA PRO A 21 6.66 -6.21 3.18
C PRO A 21 6.30 -5.90 1.73
N THR A 22 5.22 -6.49 1.21
CA THR A 22 4.76 -6.35 -0.18
C THR A 22 3.24 -6.25 -0.28
N PRO A 23 2.66 -5.81 -1.41
CA PRO A 23 1.21 -5.78 -1.61
C PRO A 23 0.55 -7.15 -1.38
N PHE A 24 1.22 -8.23 -1.80
CA PHE A 24 0.74 -9.60 -1.58
C PHE A 24 0.66 -9.98 -0.11
N HIS A 25 1.66 -9.56 0.67
CA HIS A 25 1.67 -9.80 2.11
C HIS A 25 0.67 -8.91 2.85
N ALA A 26 0.48 -7.66 2.41
CA ALA A 26 -0.56 -6.78 2.94
C ALA A 26 -1.96 -7.38 2.77
N VAL A 27 -2.28 -7.91 1.58
CA VAL A 27 -3.55 -8.62 1.34
C VAL A 27 -3.66 -9.89 2.18
N LEU A 28 -2.58 -10.67 2.32
CA LEU A 28 -2.59 -11.84 3.20
C LEU A 28 -2.87 -11.45 4.66
N SER A 29 -2.24 -10.39 5.16
CA SER A 29 -2.42 -9.87 6.52
C SER A 29 -3.86 -9.39 6.75
N MET A 30 -4.40 -8.56 5.84
CA MET A 30 -5.80 -8.13 5.90
C MET A 30 -6.77 -9.32 5.81
N GLY A 31 -6.53 -10.28 4.93
CA GLY A 31 -7.33 -11.49 4.81
C GLY A 31 -7.36 -12.30 6.10
N LYS A 32 -6.22 -12.46 6.79
CA LYS A 32 -6.17 -13.12 8.11
C LYS A 32 -6.96 -12.36 9.18
N MET A 33 -6.86 -11.03 9.22
CA MET A 33 -7.64 -10.19 10.14
C MET A 33 -9.14 -10.36 9.90
N LEU A 34 -9.57 -10.31 8.64
CA LEU A 34 -10.97 -10.48 8.23
C LEU A 34 -11.51 -11.87 8.55
N LEU A 35 -10.75 -12.94 8.24
CA LEU A 35 -11.12 -14.32 8.60
C LEU A 35 -11.28 -14.49 10.11
N LYS A 36 -10.35 -13.94 10.90
CA LYS A 36 -10.44 -13.96 12.38
C LYS A 36 -11.69 -13.23 12.89
N ALA A 37 -12.15 -12.21 12.17
CA ALA A 37 -13.36 -11.45 12.45
C ALA A 37 -14.65 -12.10 11.90
N GLY A 38 -14.58 -13.31 11.34
CA GLY A 38 -15.75 -14.05 10.84
C GLY A 38 -16.17 -13.69 9.42
N PHE A 39 -15.33 -12.97 8.65
CA PHE A 39 -15.53 -12.84 7.22
C PHE A 39 -15.21 -14.16 6.51
N THR A 40 -15.79 -14.35 5.32
CA THR A 40 -15.49 -15.50 4.46
C THR A 40 -14.91 -15.05 3.13
N GLU A 41 -13.88 -15.74 2.65
CA GLU A 41 -13.32 -15.48 1.33
C GLU A 41 -14.26 -16.03 0.25
N LEU A 42 -14.58 -15.21 -0.74
CA LEU A 42 -15.37 -15.60 -1.90
C LEU A 42 -14.45 -15.76 -3.12
N ASN A 43 -14.70 -16.81 -3.89
CA ASN A 43 -14.04 -17.01 -5.18
C ASN A 43 -14.80 -16.23 -6.27
N GLU A 44 -14.12 -15.30 -6.94
CA GLU A 44 -14.69 -14.49 -8.02
C GLU A 44 -15.16 -15.32 -9.23
N SER A 45 -14.61 -16.51 -9.45
CA SER A 45 -14.95 -17.37 -10.58
C SER A 45 -16.25 -18.17 -10.42
N VAL A 46 -16.95 -18.04 -9.29
CA VAL A 46 -18.20 -18.77 -9.03
C VAL A 46 -19.36 -17.81 -8.75
N GLU A 47 -20.57 -18.34 -8.81
CA GLU A 47 -21.79 -17.64 -8.39
C GLU A 47 -21.81 -17.46 -6.87
N TRP A 48 -22.32 -16.31 -6.40
CA TRP A 48 -22.41 -15.99 -4.98
C TRP A 48 -23.85 -15.97 -4.51
N THR A 49 -24.08 -16.51 -3.32
CA THR A 49 -25.33 -16.29 -2.58
C THR A 49 -25.03 -15.33 -1.45
N LEU A 50 -25.56 -14.11 -1.55
CA LEU A 50 -25.34 -13.05 -0.58
C LEU A 50 -26.60 -12.87 0.26
N GLU A 51 -26.47 -13.00 1.58
CA GLU A 51 -27.55 -12.78 2.54
C GLU A 51 -27.21 -11.58 3.42
N ALA A 52 -28.23 -10.79 3.76
CA ALA A 52 -28.07 -9.65 4.65
C ALA A 52 -27.55 -10.10 6.02
N GLY A 53 -26.54 -9.40 6.54
CA GLY A 53 -25.80 -9.78 7.74
C GLY A 53 -24.47 -10.47 7.46
N ASN A 54 -24.30 -11.08 6.27
CA ASN A 54 -23.08 -11.81 5.96
C ASN A 54 -21.89 -10.87 5.69
N LYS A 55 -20.69 -11.40 5.98
CA LYS A 55 -19.41 -10.70 5.85
C LYS A 55 -18.50 -11.49 4.92
N HIS A 56 -17.99 -10.82 3.90
CA HIS A 56 -17.23 -11.47 2.83
C HIS A 56 -16.02 -10.63 2.41
N PHE A 57 -15.02 -11.27 1.82
CA PHE A 57 -13.99 -10.56 1.06
C PHE A 57 -13.60 -11.34 -0.18
N VAL A 58 -13.06 -10.63 -1.17
CA VAL A 58 -12.57 -11.16 -2.44
C VAL A 58 -11.18 -10.60 -2.65
N THR A 59 -10.25 -11.45 -3.07
CA THR A 59 -8.92 -11.03 -3.50
C THR A 59 -8.79 -11.14 -5.00
N ARG A 60 -8.04 -10.22 -5.62
CA ARG A 60 -7.69 -10.29 -7.05
C ARG A 60 -6.19 -10.11 -7.21
N ASN A 61 -5.57 -10.94 -8.04
CA ASN A 61 -4.11 -11.11 -8.16
C ASN A 61 -3.39 -11.48 -6.84
N GLY A 62 -4.09 -11.58 -5.72
CA GLY A 62 -3.50 -11.67 -4.39
C GLY A 62 -2.91 -10.36 -3.88
N SER A 63 -3.01 -9.25 -4.63
CA SER A 63 -2.45 -7.94 -4.27
C SER A 63 -3.50 -6.84 -4.09
N SER A 64 -4.75 -7.08 -4.50
CA SER A 64 -5.90 -6.23 -4.13
C SER A 64 -6.97 -7.02 -3.39
N ILE A 65 -7.71 -6.35 -2.53
CA ILE A 65 -8.76 -6.93 -1.71
C ILE A 65 -9.96 -6.00 -1.61
N ILE A 66 -11.17 -6.56 -1.78
CA ILE A 66 -12.42 -5.89 -1.44
C ILE A 66 -13.11 -6.71 -0.35
N ALA A 67 -13.34 -6.11 0.81
CA ALA A 67 -14.10 -6.69 1.90
C ALA A 67 -15.44 -5.96 2.05
N PHE A 68 -16.50 -6.67 2.40
CA PHE A 68 -17.82 -6.07 2.52
C PHE A 68 -18.71 -6.76 3.54
N VAL A 69 -19.61 -5.97 4.11
CA VAL A 69 -20.76 -6.41 4.91
C VAL A 69 -22.01 -6.19 4.08
N VAL A 70 -22.83 -7.23 3.91
CA VAL A 70 -24.13 -7.13 3.23
C VAL A 70 -25.14 -6.53 4.21
N GLY A 71 -25.63 -5.32 3.94
CA GLY A 71 -26.57 -4.62 4.82
C GLY A 71 -27.99 -5.17 4.77
N HIS A 72 -28.77 -4.89 5.82
CA HIS A 72 -30.22 -5.15 5.84
C HIS A 72 -31.01 -4.09 5.09
N ASP A 73 -30.50 -2.86 5.02
CA ASP A 73 -31.14 -1.76 4.30
C ASP A 73 -31.12 -1.99 2.79
N ASP A 74 -32.19 -1.56 2.13
CA ASP A 74 -32.29 -1.60 0.67
C ASP A 74 -31.25 -0.68 0.01
N LEU A 75 -30.47 -1.24 -0.92
CA LEU A 75 -29.38 -0.54 -1.60
C LEU A 75 -29.87 0.64 -2.44
N VAL A 76 -31.06 0.56 -3.04
CA VAL A 76 -31.57 1.63 -3.91
C VAL A 76 -31.89 2.89 -3.09
N THR A 77 -32.36 2.71 -1.87
CA THR A 77 -32.74 3.79 -0.97
C THR A 77 -31.57 4.32 -0.14
N ASN A 78 -30.62 3.45 0.25
CA ASN A 78 -29.55 3.78 1.20
C ASN A 78 -28.13 3.79 0.61
N GLY A 79 -27.95 3.30 -0.62
CA GLY A 79 -26.65 3.23 -1.27
C GLY A 79 -25.65 2.32 -0.56
N ILE A 80 -24.37 2.58 -0.81
CA ILE A 80 -23.24 1.84 -0.27
C ILE A 80 -22.29 2.83 0.43
N ARG A 81 -21.74 2.42 1.58
CA ARG A 81 -20.69 3.17 2.29
C ARG A 81 -19.34 2.58 1.95
N LEU A 82 -18.48 3.32 1.27
CA LEU A 82 -17.18 2.83 0.82
C LEU A 82 -16.05 3.55 1.54
N VAL A 83 -15.02 2.79 1.89
CA VAL A 83 -13.69 3.31 2.21
C VAL A 83 -12.69 2.67 1.25
N GLY A 84 -11.82 3.47 0.64
CA GLY A 84 -10.77 2.99 -0.25
C GLY A 84 -9.37 3.35 0.25
N ALA A 85 -8.39 2.52 -0.09
CA ALA A 85 -6.96 2.73 0.14
C ALA A 85 -6.16 1.96 -0.94
N HIS A 86 -4.82 1.93 -0.84
CA HIS A 86 -3.99 1.08 -1.70
C HIS A 86 -2.93 0.29 -0.94
N THR A 87 -2.60 -0.88 -1.49
CA THR A 87 -1.73 -1.90 -0.89
C THR A 87 -0.28 -1.78 -1.31
N ASP A 88 0.00 -1.05 -2.39
CA ASP A 88 1.33 -0.78 -2.89
C ASP A 88 1.96 0.47 -2.30
N SER A 89 3.29 0.49 -2.39
CA SER A 89 4.16 1.59 -1.97
C SER A 89 5.35 1.62 -2.92
N PRO A 90 6.02 2.78 -3.08
CA PRO A 90 7.21 2.87 -3.93
C PRO A 90 8.33 1.98 -3.39
N CYS A 91 8.96 1.23 -4.29
CA CYS A 91 9.99 0.26 -3.92
C CYS A 91 10.96 -0.06 -5.08
N LEU A 92 11.90 -0.96 -4.82
CA LEU A 92 12.79 -1.51 -5.84
C LEU A 92 12.35 -2.94 -6.17
N MET A 93 11.91 -3.17 -7.40
CA MET A 93 11.45 -4.48 -7.89
C MET A 93 12.61 -5.22 -8.56
N VAL A 94 12.76 -6.52 -8.31
CA VAL A 94 13.76 -7.36 -8.97
C VAL A 94 13.36 -7.57 -10.44
N LYS A 95 14.28 -7.31 -11.38
CA LYS A 95 14.03 -7.51 -12.81
C LYS A 95 13.89 -9.00 -13.16
N PRO A 96 13.24 -9.37 -14.29
CA PRO A 96 13.05 -10.78 -14.68
C PRO A 96 14.35 -11.57 -14.97
N GLN A 97 15.39 -10.87 -15.45
CA GLN A 97 16.76 -11.36 -15.63
C GLN A 97 17.68 -10.43 -14.82
N PRO A 98 17.78 -10.63 -13.51
CA PRO A 98 18.39 -9.66 -12.62
C PRO A 98 19.88 -9.88 -12.41
N GLU A 99 20.44 -11.04 -12.75
CA GLU A 99 21.81 -11.39 -12.37
C GLU A 99 22.82 -10.44 -13.01
N ILE A 100 23.65 -9.80 -12.18
CA ILE A 100 24.76 -8.94 -12.59
C ILE A 100 25.99 -9.40 -11.82
N ASP A 101 27.00 -9.90 -12.54
CA ASP A 101 28.34 -10.16 -12.00
C ASP A 101 29.24 -8.99 -12.38
N SER A 102 29.74 -8.26 -11.39
CA SER A 102 30.52 -7.05 -11.60
C SER A 102 31.59 -6.88 -10.54
N HIS A 103 32.86 -6.82 -10.96
CA HIS A 103 34.01 -6.52 -10.10
C HIS A 103 34.09 -7.42 -8.85
N GLY A 104 33.83 -8.72 -9.01
CA GLY A 104 33.81 -9.68 -7.89
C GLY A 104 32.59 -9.58 -6.96
N TYR A 105 31.49 -8.95 -7.37
CA TYR A 105 30.22 -8.93 -6.64
C TYR A 105 29.10 -9.54 -7.48
N PHE A 106 28.22 -10.29 -6.81
CA PHE A 106 26.94 -10.73 -7.37
C PHE A 106 25.85 -9.76 -6.91
N GLN A 107 25.20 -9.15 -7.91
CA GLN A 107 24.19 -8.11 -7.75
C GLN A 107 22.89 -8.51 -8.44
N LEU A 108 21.80 -7.84 -8.05
CA LEU A 108 20.52 -7.95 -8.75
C LEU A 108 20.12 -6.63 -9.39
N GLY A 109 19.88 -6.65 -10.70
CA GLY A 109 19.25 -5.57 -11.42
C GLY A 109 17.84 -5.33 -10.90
N VAL A 110 17.55 -4.07 -10.57
CA VAL A 110 16.25 -3.63 -10.07
C VAL A 110 15.60 -2.61 -10.99
N GLU A 111 14.29 -2.48 -10.87
CA GLU A 111 13.45 -1.44 -11.45
C GLU A 111 12.81 -0.61 -10.34
N VAL A 112 12.80 0.71 -10.50
CA VAL A 112 12.14 1.61 -9.57
C VAL A 112 10.64 1.55 -9.81
N TYR A 113 9.89 1.16 -8.79
CA TYR A 113 8.44 1.14 -8.78
C TYR A 113 7.91 2.35 -8.03
N GLY A 114 6.99 3.09 -8.65
CA GLY A 114 6.40 4.30 -8.08
C GLY A 114 7.37 5.47 -7.94
N GLY A 115 6.94 6.52 -7.24
CA GLY A 115 7.72 7.74 -7.02
C GLY A 115 8.73 7.65 -5.88
N ALA A 116 9.56 6.60 -5.84
CA ALA A 116 10.43 6.31 -4.69
C ALA A 116 11.50 7.39 -4.45
N LEU A 117 11.67 7.81 -3.20
CA LEU A 117 12.84 8.59 -2.78
C LEU A 117 14.05 7.66 -2.74
N LEU A 118 14.94 7.76 -3.73
CA LEU A 118 16.06 6.81 -3.90
C LEU A 118 17.19 6.96 -2.86
N ASN A 119 17.51 8.19 -2.44
CA ASN A 119 18.58 8.45 -1.45
C ASN A 119 18.43 7.60 -0.17
N PRO A 120 17.24 7.54 0.48
CA PRO A 120 17.02 6.70 1.66
C PRO A 120 17.32 5.20 1.53
N TRP A 121 17.39 4.64 0.30
CA TRP A 121 17.64 3.21 0.08
C TRP A 121 19.10 2.82 0.22
N PHE A 122 20.02 3.78 0.12
CA PHE A 122 21.44 3.55 0.33
C PHE A 122 21.73 3.19 1.79
N ASP A 123 22.73 2.33 1.99
CA ASP A 123 23.25 1.88 3.28
C ASP A 123 22.18 1.28 4.22
N ARG A 124 21.12 0.71 3.63
CA ARG A 124 20.08 -0.04 4.34
C ARG A 124 20.36 -1.54 4.34
N ASP A 125 19.93 -2.18 5.42
CA ASP A 125 19.86 -3.63 5.54
C ASP A 125 18.58 -4.11 4.84
N LEU A 126 18.71 -4.52 3.57
CA LEU A 126 17.56 -4.86 2.72
C LEU A 126 17.32 -6.37 2.70
N SER A 127 16.04 -6.75 2.67
CA SER A 127 15.56 -8.11 2.41
C SER A 127 14.69 -8.13 1.16
N ILE A 128 14.33 -9.31 0.69
CA ILE A 128 13.54 -9.53 -0.52
C ILE A 128 12.28 -10.33 -0.17
N ALA A 129 11.12 -9.87 -0.64
CA ALA A 129 9.85 -10.57 -0.46
C ALA A 129 8.95 -10.41 -1.68
N GLY A 130 7.93 -11.26 -1.78
CA GLY A 130 6.89 -11.16 -2.79
C GLY A 130 6.30 -12.52 -3.15
N ARG A 131 6.09 -12.78 -4.44
CA ARG A 131 5.50 -14.03 -4.94
C ARG A 131 6.44 -14.72 -5.92
N VAL A 132 6.50 -16.05 -5.81
CA VAL A 132 7.07 -16.93 -6.86
C VAL A 132 5.97 -17.74 -7.52
N VAL A 133 6.05 -17.86 -8.84
CA VAL A 133 5.24 -18.74 -9.68
C VAL A 133 6.12 -19.90 -10.12
N TYR A 134 5.68 -21.12 -9.86
CA TYR A 134 6.50 -22.31 -10.07
C TYR A 134 5.68 -23.48 -10.60
N LYS A 135 6.37 -24.40 -11.26
CA LYS A 135 5.84 -25.69 -11.70
C LYS A 135 6.18 -26.72 -10.64
N ASN A 136 5.18 -27.38 -10.08
CA ASN A 136 5.43 -28.45 -9.11
C ASN A 136 5.81 -29.77 -9.78
N SER A 137 6.18 -30.79 -8.99
CA SER A 137 6.47 -32.16 -9.48
C SER A 137 5.37 -32.84 -10.30
N LYS A 138 4.13 -32.32 -10.27
CA LYS A 138 2.99 -32.79 -11.07
C LYS A 138 2.75 -31.95 -12.33
N ASN A 139 3.70 -31.10 -12.73
CA ASN A 139 3.58 -30.14 -13.83
C ASN A 139 2.40 -29.15 -13.69
N GLN A 140 1.99 -28.84 -12.46
CA GLN A 140 0.93 -27.86 -12.20
C GLN A 140 1.54 -26.49 -11.89
N LEU A 141 0.94 -25.45 -12.45
CA LEU A 141 1.26 -24.07 -12.10
C LEU A 141 0.79 -23.78 -10.67
N LYS A 142 1.71 -23.30 -9.83
CA LYS A 142 1.48 -22.93 -8.44
C LYS A 142 2.08 -21.55 -8.17
N GLN A 143 1.57 -20.91 -7.12
CA GLN A 143 2.10 -19.67 -6.60
C GLN A 143 2.38 -19.82 -5.10
N LYS A 144 3.43 -19.16 -4.62
CA LYS A 144 3.78 -19.12 -3.20
C LYS A 144 4.31 -17.74 -2.83
N LEU A 145 3.86 -17.21 -1.71
CA LEU A 145 4.49 -16.02 -1.13
C LEU A 145 5.80 -16.42 -0.45
N VAL A 146 6.84 -15.64 -0.70
CA VAL A 146 8.19 -15.84 -0.18
C VAL A 146 8.68 -14.56 0.47
N ASP A 147 9.51 -14.74 1.49
CA ASP A 147 10.14 -13.64 2.23
C ASP A 147 11.43 -14.18 2.86
N PHE A 148 12.55 -13.55 2.55
CA PHE A 148 13.85 -13.93 3.10
C PHE A 148 13.97 -13.65 4.61
N LYS A 149 13.20 -12.69 5.13
CA LYS A 149 13.15 -12.25 6.54
C LYS A 149 14.48 -11.81 7.16
N THR A 150 15.54 -11.74 6.36
CA THR A 150 16.90 -11.50 6.80
C THR A 150 17.53 -10.52 5.82
N ALA A 151 18.44 -9.67 6.32
CA ALA A 151 19.15 -8.73 5.47
C ALA A 151 20.07 -9.52 4.51
N VAL A 152 19.67 -9.59 3.24
CA VAL A 152 20.36 -10.33 2.18
C VAL A 152 20.89 -9.42 1.08
N ALA A 153 20.58 -8.13 1.14
CA ALA A 153 20.99 -7.16 0.15
C ALA A 153 21.36 -5.82 0.80
N THR A 154 22.22 -5.06 0.15
CA THR A 154 22.49 -3.65 0.50
C THR A 154 22.91 -2.86 -0.73
N ILE A 155 22.66 -1.55 -0.72
CA ILE A 155 23.08 -0.61 -1.76
C ILE A 155 24.08 0.35 -1.10
N PRO A 156 25.40 0.10 -1.21
CA PRO A 156 26.38 0.93 -0.50
C PRO A 156 26.56 2.30 -1.18
N SER A 157 26.63 3.35 -0.37
CA SER A 157 27.04 4.67 -0.86
C SER A 157 28.50 4.65 -1.33
N LEU A 158 28.82 5.46 -2.36
CA LEU A 158 30.21 5.74 -2.68
C LEU A 158 30.84 6.57 -1.56
N ALA A 159 32.04 6.18 -1.13
CA ALA A 159 32.74 6.90 -0.07
C ALA A 159 33.01 8.36 -0.48
N ILE A 160 32.70 9.30 0.41
CA ILE A 160 32.90 10.76 0.19
C ILE A 160 34.33 11.17 -0.19
N HIS A 161 35.32 10.33 0.14
CA HIS A 161 36.72 10.56 -0.26
C HIS A 161 36.93 10.39 -1.77
N LEU A 162 36.08 9.59 -2.42
CA LEU A 162 36.04 9.34 -3.85
C LEU A 162 34.97 10.18 -4.58
N ASP A 163 34.01 10.71 -3.83
CA ASP A 163 33.01 11.67 -4.31
C ASP A 163 32.96 12.91 -3.43
N ARG A 164 33.69 13.95 -3.85
CA ARG A 164 33.77 15.22 -3.11
C ARG A 164 32.47 16.03 -3.18
N ASP A 165 31.59 15.70 -4.12
CA ASP A 165 30.33 16.38 -4.37
C ASP A 165 29.13 15.59 -3.84
N ALA A 166 29.35 14.52 -3.07
CA ALA A 166 28.29 13.65 -2.52
C ALA A 166 27.18 14.42 -1.74
N ASN A 167 27.48 15.61 -1.22
CA ASN A 167 26.54 16.47 -0.51
C ASN A 167 26.05 17.70 -1.32
N ASN A 168 26.44 17.84 -2.59
CA ASN A 168 26.16 19.01 -3.43
C ASN A 168 25.47 18.58 -4.74
N ASP A 169 24.20 18.92 -4.90
CA ASP A 169 23.43 18.79 -6.16
C ASP A 169 23.74 17.52 -7.00
N HIS A 170 23.75 16.35 -6.34
CA HIS A 170 23.98 15.07 -6.98
C HIS A 170 22.65 14.39 -7.34
N SER A 171 22.51 13.93 -8.59
CA SER A 171 21.37 13.13 -9.04
C SER A 171 21.71 11.65 -9.05
N ILE A 172 20.88 10.81 -8.43
CA ILE A 172 21.01 9.35 -8.51
C ILE A 172 20.54 8.85 -9.87
N ASN A 173 21.38 8.07 -10.56
CA ASN A 173 20.97 7.31 -11.72
C ASN A 173 20.29 5.99 -11.31
N ALA A 174 18.98 5.93 -11.51
CA ALA A 174 18.15 4.78 -11.17
C ALA A 174 18.55 3.45 -11.87
N GLN A 175 19.36 3.49 -12.93
CA GLN A 175 19.79 2.30 -13.66
C GLN A 175 21.18 1.80 -13.23
N THR A 176 22.06 2.67 -12.70
CA THR A 176 23.45 2.30 -12.39
C THR A 176 23.79 2.38 -10.91
N ASP A 177 23.13 3.25 -10.15
CA ASP A 177 23.62 3.64 -8.82
C ASP A 177 22.86 2.92 -7.68
N ILE A 178 21.70 2.33 -7.97
CA ILE A 178 20.82 1.68 -6.98
C ILE A 178 20.81 0.15 -7.08
N ILE A 179 21.89 -0.44 -7.60
CA ILE A 179 21.96 -1.88 -7.86
C ILE A 179 22.40 -2.60 -6.57
N PRO A 180 21.52 -3.36 -5.89
CA PRO A 180 21.84 -4.06 -4.65
C PRO A 180 22.91 -5.14 -4.83
N ILE A 181 23.84 -5.21 -3.87
CA ILE A 181 24.82 -6.28 -3.70
C ILE A 181 24.22 -7.33 -2.76
N LEU A 182 24.31 -8.61 -3.15
CA LEU A 182 23.83 -9.73 -2.34
C LEU A 182 24.98 -10.56 -1.76
N MET A 183 26.02 -10.81 -2.55
CA MET A 183 27.17 -11.63 -2.13
C MET A 183 28.41 -11.30 -2.97
N LEU A 184 29.55 -11.85 -2.57
CA LEU A 184 30.75 -11.85 -3.41
C LEU A 184 30.53 -12.78 -4.60
N GLY A 185 30.96 -12.34 -5.79
CA GLY A 185 30.90 -13.11 -7.03
C GLY A 185 32.08 -14.07 -7.19
N ASN A 186 32.10 -14.78 -8.32
CA ASN A 186 33.07 -15.84 -8.59
C ASN A 186 34.41 -15.36 -9.20
N GLU A 187 34.55 -14.07 -9.57
CA GLU A 187 35.80 -13.56 -10.13
C GLU A 187 36.96 -13.66 -9.12
N GLY A 188 37.87 -14.61 -9.36
CA GLY A 188 39.07 -14.83 -8.52
C GLY A 188 38.89 -15.83 -7.37
N SER A 189 37.72 -16.49 -7.27
CA SER A 189 37.48 -17.57 -6.31
C SER A 189 38.23 -18.85 -6.71
N VAL A 190 39.01 -19.44 -5.79
CA VAL A 190 39.61 -20.79 -5.93
C VAL A 190 38.57 -21.89 -5.66
N CYS A 191 37.35 -21.51 -5.26
CA CYS A 191 36.26 -22.39 -4.88
C CYS A 191 35.13 -22.23 -5.92
N GLU A 192 35.17 -23.03 -6.99
CA GLU A 192 34.21 -22.96 -8.13
C GLU A 192 32.76 -23.40 -7.78
N SER A 193 32.41 -23.75 -6.54
CA SER A 193 31.24 -24.62 -6.28
C SER A 193 30.03 -24.02 -5.55
N ASP A 194 30.11 -22.86 -4.89
CA ASP A 194 29.08 -22.49 -3.89
C ASP A 194 28.21 -21.28 -4.28
N THR A 195 28.48 -20.61 -5.40
CA THR A 195 27.64 -19.49 -5.87
C THR A 195 26.61 -20.00 -6.88
N PRO A 196 25.30 -19.88 -6.60
CA PRO A 196 24.25 -20.34 -7.49
C PRO A 196 24.34 -19.69 -8.87
N GLN A 197 24.05 -20.46 -9.92
CA GLN A 197 24.22 -20.03 -11.31
C GLN A 197 23.11 -19.07 -11.74
N SER A 198 21.99 -19.03 -11.02
CA SER A 198 20.89 -18.08 -11.24
C SER A 198 20.14 -17.70 -9.97
N PHE A 199 19.47 -16.54 -9.99
CA PHE A 199 18.59 -16.11 -8.91
C PHE A 199 17.36 -17.03 -8.77
N ARG A 200 16.92 -17.67 -9.86
CA ARG A 200 15.84 -18.67 -9.82
C ARG A 200 16.24 -19.91 -9.01
N GLU A 201 17.49 -20.35 -9.12
CA GLU A 201 18.01 -21.44 -8.29
C GLU A 201 18.04 -21.05 -6.81
N LEU A 202 18.49 -19.83 -6.48
CA LEU A 202 18.45 -19.29 -5.11
C LEU A 202 17.02 -19.35 -4.53
N LEU A 203 16.04 -18.89 -5.29
CA LEU A 203 14.63 -18.91 -4.86
C LEU A 203 14.12 -20.34 -4.67
N ARG A 204 14.46 -21.25 -5.59
CA ARG A 204 14.08 -22.67 -5.52
C ARG A 204 14.65 -23.32 -4.27
N GLU A 205 15.97 -23.22 -4.06
CA GLU A 205 16.68 -23.83 -2.94
C GLU A 205 16.19 -23.31 -1.60
N ARG A 206 15.83 -22.03 -1.53
CA ARG A 206 15.39 -21.40 -0.30
C ARG A 206 13.93 -21.70 0.04
N PHE A 207 13.03 -21.70 -0.95
CA PHE A 207 11.59 -21.64 -0.69
C PHE A 207 10.79 -22.81 -1.23
N LEU A 208 11.31 -23.62 -2.15
CA LEU A 208 10.55 -24.65 -2.83
C LEU A 208 11.09 -26.05 -2.55
N ALA A 209 10.35 -27.08 -2.97
CA ALA A 209 10.87 -28.44 -2.96
C ALA A 209 11.89 -28.62 -4.10
N GLU A 210 12.82 -29.56 -3.94
CA GLU A 210 13.88 -29.80 -4.93
C GLU A 210 13.32 -30.12 -6.34
N SER A 211 12.18 -30.80 -6.39
CA SER A 211 11.46 -31.18 -7.62
C SER A 211 10.68 -30.05 -8.30
N ASP A 212 10.60 -28.89 -7.66
CA ASP A 212 9.83 -27.74 -8.14
C ASP A 212 10.73 -26.79 -8.94
N ASP A 213 10.15 -26.09 -9.91
CA ASP A 213 10.87 -25.30 -10.91
C ASP A 213 10.30 -23.88 -10.98
N VAL A 214 11.13 -22.86 -10.72
CA VAL A 214 10.70 -21.44 -10.64
C VAL A 214 10.50 -20.89 -12.06
N LEU A 215 9.23 -20.65 -12.41
CA LEU A 215 8.84 -20.15 -13.73
C LEU A 215 8.86 -18.63 -13.80
N ASP A 216 8.41 -17.94 -12.75
CA ASP A 216 8.46 -16.48 -12.68
C ASP A 216 8.37 -15.96 -11.25
N TYR A 217 8.58 -14.66 -11.05
CA TYR A 217 8.46 -14.04 -9.74
C TYR A 217 8.17 -12.54 -9.83
N GLU A 218 7.54 -12.03 -8.77
CA GLU A 218 7.33 -10.60 -8.51
C GLU A 218 7.85 -10.33 -7.11
N LEU A 219 9.05 -9.76 -7.01
CA LEU A 219 9.76 -9.58 -5.75
C LEU A 219 10.22 -8.13 -5.62
N CYS A 220 10.05 -7.55 -4.43
CA CYS A 220 10.56 -6.24 -4.07
C CYS A 220 11.60 -6.34 -2.95
N LEU A 221 12.50 -5.36 -2.91
CA LEU A 221 13.35 -5.09 -1.77
C LEU A 221 12.59 -4.29 -0.71
N TYR A 222 12.90 -4.56 0.55
CA TYR A 222 12.35 -3.82 1.69
C TYR A 222 13.40 -3.66 2.81
N ASP A 223 13.31 -2.56 3.57
CA ASP A 223 14.12 -2.34 4.78
C ASP A 223 13.75 -3.35 5.87
N THR A 224 14.74 -4.04 6.42
CA THR A 224 14.54 -5.00 7.52
C THR A 224 14.35 -4.34 8.88
N GLN A 225 14.60 -3.02 8.98
CA GLN A 225 14.36 -2.27 10.21
C GLN A 225 12.85 -2.22 10.53
N PRO A 226 12.39 -2.80 11.65
CA PRO A 226 10.97 -2.89 11.96
C PRO A 226 10.32 -1.52 12.16
N ALA A 227 9.00 -1.49 12.02
CA ALA A 227 8.16 -0.37 12.41
C ALA A 227 8.32 -0.10 13.91
N ALA A 228 8.33 1.17 14.30
CA ALA A 228 8.58 1.54 15.69
C ALA A 228 7.90 2.85 16.08
N VAL A 229 7.45 2.90 17.34
CA VAL A 229 7.10 4.16 18.01
C VAL A 229 8.39 4.83 18.50
N ILE A 230 8.67 6.05 18.02
CA ILE A 230 9.91 6.79 18.25
C ILE A 230 9.66 8.19 18.84
N GLY A 231 10.75 8.91 19.14
CA GLY A 231 10.74 10.25 19.72
C GLY A 231 10.83 10.22 21.25
N LEU A 232 11.33 11.32 21.85
CA LEU A 232 11.56 11.42 23.31
C LEU A 232 10.30 11.14 24.14
N LYS A 233 9.13 11.48 23.58
CA LYS A 233 7.82 11.27 24.19
C LYS A 233 7.00 10.16 23.53
N ARG A 234 7.58 9.40 22.59
CA ARG A 234 6.90 8.33 21.84
C ARG A 234 5.69 8.82 21.04
N GLU A 235 5.81 10.01 20.43
CA GLU A 235 4.71 10.70 19.73
C GLU A 235 4.68 10.42 18.22
N PHE A 236 5.61 9.61 17.70
CA PHE A 236 5.74 9.32 16.28
C PHE A 236 5.78 7.82 16.00
N ILE A 237 5.26 7.41 14.85
CA ILE A 237 5.44 6.08 14.29
C ILE A 237 6.31 6.21 13.06
N ALA A 238 7.39 5.43 13.00
CA ALA A 238 8.28 5.36 11.84
C ALA A 238 8.28 3.94 11.27
N SER A 239 8.01 3.82 9.98
CA SER A 239 7.91 2.53 9.29
C SER A 239 8.13 2.71 7.79
N ALA A 240 8.51 1.63 7.12
CA ALA A 240 8.28 1.51 5.68
C ALA A 240 6.78 1.46 5.41
N ARG A 241 6.35 2.00 4.25
CA ARG A 241 5.00 1.78 3.68
C ARG A 241 3.85 2.29 4.54
N LEU A 242 4.06 3.33 5.36
CA LEU A 242 2.95 4.05 5.98
C LEU A 242 2.00 4.55 4.89
N ASP A 243 2.57 5.02 3.79
CA ASP A 243 1.89 5.20 2.52
C ASP A 243 1.77 3.86 1.77
N ASN A 244 0.60 3.22 1.71
CA ASN A 244 -0.66 3.59 2.33
C ASN A 244 -1.24 2.48 3.22
N LEU A 245 -0.36 1.62 3.74
CA LEU A 245 -0.75 0.52 4.62
C LEU A 245 -1.36 1.01 5.93
N LEU A 246 -1.06 2.25 6.35
CA LEU A 246 -1.74 2.90 7.47
C LEU A 246 -3.26 2.99 7.21
N SER A 247 -3.66 3.48 6.04
CA SER A 247 -5.08 3.58 5.68
C SER A 247 -5.70 2.21 5.47
N CYS A 248 -4.99 1.26 4.86
CA CYS A 248 -5.47 -0.12 4.74
C CYS A 248 -5.78 -0.73 6.11
N PHE A 249 -4.87 -0.59 7.07
CA PHE A 249 -5.06 -1.10 8.42
C PHE A 249 -6.25 -0.45 9.12
N ALA A 250 -6.29 0.89 9.14
CA ALA A 250 -7.37 1.63 9.78
C ALA A 250 -8.74 1.29 9.17
N ALA A 251 -8.80 1.17 7.84
CA ALA A 251 -10.03 0.84 7.13
C ALA A 251 -10.44 -0.63 7.31
N ALA A 252 -9.49 -1.57 7.43
CA ALA A 252 -9.75 -2.96 7.80
C ALA A 252 -10.32 -3.08 9.23
N GLN A 253 -9.74 -2.36 10.19
CA GLN A 253 -10.24 -2.33 11.58
C GLN A 253 -11.67 -1.74 11.63
N ALA A 254 -11.93 -0.66 10.90
CA ALA A 254 -13.27 -0.09 10.78
C ALA A 254 -14.27 -1.07 10.15
N MET A 255 -13.87 -1.80 9.10
CA MET A 255 -14.69 -2.81 8.44
C MET A 255 -15.02 -3.99 9.38
N ILE A 256 -14.05 -4.43 10.18
CA ILE A 256 -14.25 -5.49 11.19
C ILE A 256 -15.31 -5.06 12.21
N GLY A 257 -15.26 -3.81 12.66
CA GLY A 257 -16.22 -3.21 13.59
C GLY A 257 -17.58 -2.84 12.97
N ALA A 258 -17.74 -2.89 11.65
CA ALA A 258 -18.98 -2.50 10.98
C ALA A 258 -20.13 -3.47 11.31
N ASN A 259 -21.29 -2.88 11.60
CA ASN A 259 -22.55 -3.61 11.73
C ASN A 259 -23.22 -3.80 10.35
N ALA A 260 -24.29 -4.61 10.32
CA ALA A 260 -25.00 -4.93 9.08
C ALA A 260 -26.24 -4.04 8.82
N ALA A 261 -26.32 -2.83 9.41
CA ALA A 261 -27.42 -1.93 9.09
C ALA A 261 -27.36 -1.51 7.61
N HIS A 262 -26.18 -1.05 7.17
CA HIS A 262 -25.93 -0.63 5.79
C HIS A 262 -24.89 -1.53 5.12
N THR A 263 -24.95 -1.59 3.79
CA THR A 263 -23.89 -2.25 3.01
C THR A 263 -22.63 -1.38 3.04
N CYS A 264 -21.53 -1.97 3.50
CA CYS A 264 -20.24 -1.30 3.66
C CYS A 264 -19.17 -2.03 2.85
N LEU A 265 -18.30 -1.29 2.17
CA LEU A 265 -17.18 -1.82 1.39
C LEU A 265 -15.85 -1.20 1.83
N LEU A 266 -14.83 -2.04 1.92
CA LEU A 266 -13.42 -1.70 2.01
C LEU A 266 -12.80 -2.07 0.66
N VAL A 267 -12.14 -1.12 0.02
CA VAL A 267 -11.54 -1.29 -1.31
C VAL A 267 -10.05 -0.96 -1.24
N CYS A 268 -9.20 -1.98 -1.17
CA CYS A 268 -7.76 -1.79 -1.19
C CYS A 268 -7.20 -2.25 -2.53
N ASN A 269 -6.81 -1.29 -3.37
CA ASN A 269 -6.28 -1.52 -4.71
C ASN A 269 -4.75 -1.63 -4.71
N ASP A 270 -4.21 -2.31 -5.71
CA ASP A 270 -2.77 -2.31 -6.02
C ASP A 270 -2.51 -1.30 -7.15
N HIS A 271 -1.24 -1.01 -7.43
CA HIS A 271 -0.80 -0.14 -8.53
C HIS A 271 -1.23 1.32 -8.45
N GLU A 272 -1.54 1.87 -7.27
CA GLU A 272 -1.80 3.29 -7.12
C GLU A 272 -0.59 4.13 -7.57
N GLU A 273 0.60 3.72 -7.12
CA GLU A 273 1.87 4.45 -7.26
C GLU A 273 2.35 4.54 -8.71
N VAL A 274 1.75 3.74 -9.59
CA VAL A 274 2.02 3.69 -11.03
C VAL A 274 0.81 4.09 -11.88
N GLY A 275 -0.19 4.72 -11.26
CA GLY A 275 -1.32 5.37 -11.95
C GLY A 275 -2.61 4.56 -12.02
N SER A 276 -2.74 3.46 -11.27
CA SER A 276 -3.96 2.64 -11.10
C SER A 276 -4.50 1.91 -12.35
N VAL A 277 -3.82 2.01 -13.50
CA VAL A 277 -4.27 1.39 -14.77
C VAL A 277 -3.89 -0.09 -14.79
N SER A 278 -4.72 -0.95 -14.20
CA SER A 278 -4.57 -2.41 -14.25
C SER A 278 -5.88 -3.13 -13.95
N ALA A 279 -5.90 -4.46 -14.08
CA ALA A 279 -7.07 -5.26 -13.71
C ALA A 279 -7.38 -5.25 -12.19
N VAL A 280 -6.43 -4.80 -11.37
CA VAL A 280 -6.50 -4.80 -9.90
C VAL A 280 -6.40 -3.40 -9.28
N GLY A 281 -5.99 -2.41 -10.06
CA GLY A 281 -5.93 -1.01 -9.66
C GLY A 281 -7.29 -0.32 -9.65
N ALA A 282 -7.30 0.93 -9.18
CA ALA A 282 -8.53 1.70 -9.00
C ALA A 282 -9.23 2.06 -10.34
N ASP A 283 -8.49 2.13 -11.46
CA ASP A 283 -9.08 2.29 -12.81
C ASP A 283 -9.51 0.94 -13.42
N GLY A 284 -9.32 -0.15 -12.68
CA GLY A 284 -9.71 -1.50 -13.06
C GLY A 284 -11.19 -1.80 -12.79
N PRO A 285 -11.70 -2.92 -13.32
CA PRO A 285 -13.11 -3.29 -13.18
C PRO A 285 -13.44 -3.91 -11.82
N PHE A 286 -12.51 -3.93 -10.85
CA PHE A 286 -12.70 -4.70 -9.61
C PHE A 286 -13.89 -4.19 -8.81
N LEU A 287 -13.91 -2.89 -8.50
CA LEU A 287 -14.99 -2.29 -7.75
C LEU A 287 -16.33 -2.35 -8.52
N GLU A 288 -16.29 -2.07 -9.82
CA GLU A 288 -17.46 -2.14 -10.71
C GLU A 288 -18.13 -3.54 -10.66
N ASN A 289 -17.34 -4.60 -10.74
CA ASN A 289 -17.82 -5.98 -10.67
C ASN A 289 -18.46 -6.31 -9.31
N ILE A 290 -17.84 -5.88 -8.20
CA ILE A 290 -18.39 -6.13 -6.86
C ILE A 290 -19.70 -5.39 -6.67
N VAL A 291 -19.79 -4.13 -7.09
CA VAL A 291 -21.04 -3.34 -7.01
C VAL A 291 -22.14 -3.98 -7.87
N GLY A 292 -21.81 -4.46 -9.07
CA GLY A 292 -22.76 -5.18 -9.93
C GLY A 292 -23.35 -6.40 -9.24
N ARG A 293 -22.50 -7.25 -8.65
CA ARG A 293 -22.90 -8.46 -7.92
C ARG A 293 -23.72 -8.14 -6.67
N LEU A 294 -23.33 -7.14 -5.88
CA LEU A 294 -24.10 -6.69 -4.71
C LEU A 294 -25.48 -6.14 -5.09
N SER A 295 -25.57 -5.51 -6.26
CA SER A 295 -26.83 -5.02 -6.80
C SER A 295 -27.70 -6.13 -7.38
N GLY A 296 -27.24 -7.40 -7.41
CA GLY A 296 -27.95 -8.53 -7.99
C GLY A 296 -28.02 -8.49 -9.52
N ASP A 297 -26.99 -7.94 -10.17
CA ASP A 297 -26.89 -7.75 -11.63
C ASP A 297 -28.12 -7.06 -12.25
N GLN A 298 -28.71 -6.13 -11.49
CA GLN A 298 -29.85 -5.33 -11.91
C GLN A 298 -29.48 -4.37 -13.06
N SER A 299 -30.50 -3.79 -13.69
CA SER A 299 -30.28 -2.85 -14.81
C SER A 299 -29.35 -1.68 -14.43
N ALA A 300 -28.63 -1.13 -15.40
CA ALA A 300 -27.74 0.03 -15.19
C ALA A 300 -28.43 1.24 -14.54
N SER A 301 -29.75 1.39 -14.74
CA SER A 301 -30.58 2.42 -14.09
C SER A 301 -30.72 2.18 -12.58
N VAL A 302 -30.78 0.93 -12.12
CA VAL A 302 -30.80 0.59 -10.69
C VAL A 302 -29.44 0.87 -10.07
N THR A 303 -28.36 0.39 -10.70
CA THR A 303 -26.99 0.60 -10.23
C THR A 303 -26.64 2.09 -10.11
N SER A 304 -27.02 2.91 -11.09
CA SER A 304 -26.75 4.36 -11.04
C SER A 304 -27.47 5.05 -9.87
N ARG A 305 -28.69 4.63 -9.51
CA ARG A 305 -29.39 5.13 -8.32
C ARG A 305 -28.70 4.72 -7.02
N ILE A 306 -28.22 3.48 -6.95
CA ILE A 306 -27.45 2.97 -5.80
C ILE A 306 -26.20 3.84 -5.64
N ILE A 307 -25.40 3.99 -6.70
CA ILE A 307 -24.19 4.82 -6.69
C ILE A 307 -24.48 6.27 -6.28
N ASN A 308 -25.56 6.87 -6.76
CA ASN A 308 -25.94 8.24 -6.40
C ASN A 308 -26.41 8.39 -4.94
N ARG A 309 -26.68 7.27 -4.24
CA ARG A 309 -26.92 7.22 -2.79
C ARG A 309 -25.69 6.78 -2.00
N SER A 310 -24.62 6.39 -2.68
CA SER A 310 -23.37 5.95 -2.07
C SER A 310 -22.42 7.11 -1.76
N LEU A 311 -21.43 6.84 -0.93
CA LEU A 311 -20.32 7.74 -0.64
C LEU A 311 -19.04 6.93 -0.49
N MET A 312 -17.95 7.41 -1.07
CA MET A 312 -16.61 6.87 -0.88
C MET A 312 -15.73 7.83 -0.09
N ILE A 313 -15.07 7.33 0.95
CA ILE A 313 -13.92 7.99 1.56
C ILE A 313 -12.66 7.34 0.99
N SER A 314 -11.96 8.06 0.11
CA SER A 314 -10.62 7.73 -0.38
C SER A 314 -9.61 8.11 0.70
N CYS A 315 -9.08 7.10 1.38
CA CYS A 315 -8.09 7.24 2.42
C CYS A 315 -6.70 7.05 1.84
N ASP A 316 -5.91 8.11 1.88
CA ASP A 316 -4.52 8.11 1.45
C ASP A 316 -3.80 9.24 2.20
N ASN A 317 -2.55 9.02 2.62
CA ASN A 317 -1.85 9.87 3.55
C ASN A 317 -1.73 11.32 3.05
N ALA A 318 -1.46 12.24 3.98
CA ALA A 318 -1.37 13.67 3.70
C ALA A 318 0.01 14.20 4.09
N HIS A 319 0.46 15.29 3.47
CA HIS A 319 1.76 15.87 3.81
C HIS A 319 1.65 16.76 5.04
N ALA A 320 2.26 16.34 6.15
CA ALA A 320 2.46 17.20 7.31
C ALA A 320 3.40 18.36 6.98
N ALA A 321 3.22 19.50 7.64
CA ALA A 321 4.11 20.65 7.53
C ALA A 321 5.53 20.25 7.98
N HIS A 322 6.49 20.31 7.05
CA HIS A 322 7.85 19.89 7.33
C HIS A 322 8.63 21.03 8.01
N PRO A 323 9.16 20.87 9.24
CA PRO A 323 9.76 21.97 10.00
C PRO A 323 11.00 22.57 9.33
N ASN A 324 11.76 21.76 8.58
CA ASN A 324 12.95 22.22 7.84
C ASN A 324 12.64 22.77 6.43
N PHE A 325 11.40 22.62 5.95
CA PHE A 325 10.99 23.07 4.60
C PHE A 325 9.61 23.75 4.63
N PRO A 326 9.39 24.75 5.52
CA PRO A 326 8.07 25.33 5.74
C PRO A 326 7.50 25.98 4.47
N ASP A 327 8.37 26.50 3.59
CA ASP A 327 7.96 27.20 2.37
C ASP A 327 7.36 26.28 1.28
N LYS A 328 7.39 24.95 1.49
CA LYS A 328 6.82 23.97 0.54
C LYS A 328 5.30 23.80 0.69
N HIS A 329 4.73 24.27 1.78
CA HIS A 329 3.29 24.26 2.02
C HIS A 329 2.64 25.62 1.71
N ASP A 330 1.33 25.59 1.54
CA ASP A 330 0.51 26.81 1.61
C ASP A 330 0.45 27.28 3.07
N SER A 331 0.58 28.58 3.31
CA SER A 331 0.76 29.12 4.67
C SER A 331 -0.46 28.92 5.58
N GLU A 332 -1.66 28.76 5.01
CA GLU A 332 -2.91 28.56 5.77
C GLU A 332 -3.33 27.08 5.82
N HIS A 333 -2.63 26.19 5.11
CA HIS A 333 -2.96 24.77 5.00
C HIS A 333 -1.75 23.90 5.38
N LEU A 334 -1.43 23.95 6.67
CA LEU A 334 -0.28 23.28 7.30
C LEU A 334 -0.74 22.14 8.23
N PRO A 335 -1.03 20.92 7.72
CA PRO A 335 -1.37 19.79 8.57
C PRO A 335 -0.26 19.49 9.58
N LYS A 336 -0.65 19.28 10.83
CA LYS A 336 0.24 18.90 11.93
C LYS A 336 0.08 17.42 12.21
N LEU A 337 1.20 16.75 12.51
CA LEU A 337 1.16 15.43 13.15
C LEU A 337 0.32 15.50 14.43
N ASN A 338 -0.40 14.44 14.76
CA ASN A 338 -1.31 14.35 15.93
C ASN A 338 -2.44 15.42 15.94
N GLY A 339 -2.68 16.11 14.81
CA GLY A 339 -3.73 17.12 14.68
C GLY A 339 -5.07 16.61 14.17
N GLY A 340 -5.22 15.29 14.01
CA GLY A 340 -6.37 14.64 13.40
C GLY A 340 -6.31 14.52 11.87
N PRO A 341 -7.28 13.83 11.26
CA PRO A 341 -7.34 13.58 9.82
C PRO A 341 -7.39 14.87 8.99
N VAL A 342 -6.85 14.78 7.77
CA VAL A 342 -6.70 15.90 6.85
C VAL A 342 -7.67 15.74 5.69
N VAL A 343 -8.59 16.70 5.51
CA VAL A 343 -9.38 16.78 4.27
C VAL A 343 -8.52 17.36 3.17
N LYS A 344 -8.29 16.61 2.09
CA LYS A 344 -7.46 17.00 0.95
C LYS A 344 -8.33 17.64 -0.13
N VAL A 345 -8.04 18.88 -0.53
CA VAL A 345 -8.84 19.61 -1.54
C VAL A 345 -7.94 20.11 -2.66
N ASN A 346 -8.36 19.91 -3.90
CA ASN A 346 -7.68 20.46 -5.06
C ASN A 346 -8.65 20.74 -6.21
N VAL A 347 -8.73 22.00 -6.67
CA VAL A 347 -9.67 22.42 -7.72
C VAL A 347 -9.40 21.77 -9.09
N LYS A 348 -8.19 21.24 -9.32
CA LYS A 348 -7.82 20.51 -10.55
C LYS A 348 -8.19 19.02 -10.48
N GLN A 349 -9.02 18.62 -9.50
CA GLN A 349 -9.49 17.25 -9.30
C GLN A 349 -8.34 16.25 -9.09
N ARG A 350 -7.25 16.69 -8.44
CA ARG A 350 -6.21 15.78 -7.91
C ARG A 350 -6.68 15.04 -6.65
N TYR A 351 -7.69 15.60 -6.00
CA TYR A 351 -8.50 15.00 -4.96
C TYR A 351 -9.97 15.20 -5.38
N ALA A 352 -10.83 14.21 -5.15
CA ALA A 352 -12.25 14.22 -5.55
C ALA A 352 -13.14 14.98 -4.56
N THR A 353 -12.57 15.48 -3.46
CA THR A 353 -13.28 16.22 -2.42
C THR A 353 -14.07 17.40 -2.97
N THR A 354 -15.35 17.47 -2.58
CA THR A 354 -16.24 18.60 -2.85
C THR A 354 -16.64 19.29 -1.56
N SER A 355 -17.29 20.46 -1.65
CA SER A 355 -17.86 21.14 -0.48
C SER A 355 -18.90 20.28 0.24
N LEU A 356 -19.71 19.49 -0.48
CA LEU A 356 -20.71 18.62 0.11
C LEU A 356 -20.06 17.44 0.84
N THR A 357 -19.15 16.71 0.18
CA THR A 357 -18.51 15.53 0.77
C THR A 357 -17.62 15.89 1.97
N SER A 358 -16.90 17.02 1.89
CA SER A 358 -16.12 17.52 3.03
C SER A 358 -16.98 18.01 4.20
N SER A 359 -18.11 18.67 3.93
CA SER A 359 -19.01 19.14 5.00
C SER A 359 -19.64 17.99 5.78
N LEU A 360 -20.03 16.91 5.08
CA LEU A 360 -20.55 15.70 5.71
C LEU A 360 -19.52 15.08 6.66
N PHE A 361 -18.27 14.95 6.22
CA PHE A 361 -17.20 14.41 7.06
C PHE A 361 -16.91 15.29 8.27
N ARG A 362 -16.85 16.62 8.08
CA ARG A 362 -16.68 17.56 9.20
C ARG A 362 -17.82 17.48 10.19
N GLN A 363 -19.06 17.29 9.73
CA GLN A 363 -20.20 17.10 10.62
C GLN A 363 -20.02 15.83 11.46
N ILE A 364 -19.68 14.69 10.84
CA ILE A 364 -19.43 13.42 11.54
C ILE A 364 -18.29 13.59 12.56
N CYS A 365 -17.18 14.21 12.16
CA CYS A 365 -16.06 14.46 13.08
C CYS A 365 -16.45 15.40 14.22
N ALA A 366 -17.26 16.43 13.98
CA ALA A 366 -17.73 17.33 15.04
C ALA A 366 -18.65 16.61 16.04
N GLU A 367 -19.53 15.72 15.57
CA GLU A 367 -20.39 14.88 16.42
C GLU A 367 -19.57 13.90 17.27
N LEU A 368 -18.40 13.48 16.79
CA LEU A 368 -17.47 12.57 17.47
C LEU A 368 -16.31 13.29 18.21
N GLU A 369 -16.30 14.62 18.22
CA GLU A 369 -15.23 15.44 18.81
C GLU A 369 -13.82 15.15 18.23
N ILE A 370 -13.75 14.77 16.96
CA ILE A 370 -12.49 14.51 16.23
C ILE A 370 -12.02 15.81 15.55
N PRO A 371 -10.79 16.30 15.82
CA PRO A 371 -10.25 17.46 15.12
C PRO A 371 -10.00 17.12 13.64
N VAL A 372 -10.27 18.09 12.75
CA VAL A 372 -10.09 17.91 11.31
C VAL A 372 -9.26 19.04 10.75
N GLN A 373 -8.24 18.68 9.98
CA GLN A 373 -7.34 19.61 9.32
C GLN A 373 -7.67 19.71 7.83
N THR A 374 -6.97 20.58 7.10
CA THR A 374 -7.18 20.76 5.66
C THR A 374 -5.86 20.94 4.96
N PHE A 375 -5.74 20.29 3.81
CA PHE A 375 -4.59 20.41 2.92
C PHE A 375 -5.03 20.92 1.56
N VAL A 376 -4.31 21.92 1.09
CA VAL A 376 -4.35 22.44 -0.28
C VAL A 376 -2.92 22.66 -0.71
N SER A 377 -2.56 22.16 -1.89
CA SER A 377 -1.23 22.41 -2.47
C SER A 377 -1.06 23.88 -2.81
N ARG A 378 0.16 24.41 -2.71
CA ARG A 378 0.48 25.73 -3.27
C ARG A 378 0.11 25.79 -4.76
N ASN A 379 -0.26 26.98 -5.24
CA ASN A 379 -0.67 27.13 -6.65
C ASN A 379 0.48 26.90 -7.65
N ASP A 380 1.72 27.16 -7.24
CA ASP A 380 2.95 27.03 -8.03
C ASP A 380 3.60 25.63 -7.94
N LEU A 381 3.05 24.73 -7.13
CA LEU A 381 3.55 23.37 -6.94
C LEU A 381 2.46 22.35 -7.28
N GLY A 382 2.78 21.40 -8.16
CA GLY A 382 1.88 20.28 -8.44
C GLY A 382 1.70 19.38 -7.22
N CYS A 383 0.56 18.71 -7.11
CA CYS A 383 0.34 17.60 -6.19
C CYS A 383 0.11 16.30 -6.97
N GLY A 384 0.42 15.18 -6.32
CA GLY A 384 0.01 13.86 -6.78
C GLY A 384 -1.51 13.74 -6.88
N SER A 385 -1.97 12.69 -7.56
CA SER A 385 -3.38 12.27 -7.54
C SER A 385 -3.53 11.13 -6.53
N THR A 386 -4.76 10.68 -6.30
CA THR A 386 -5.07 9.50 -5.47
C THR A 386 -5.99 8.54 -6.24
N ILE A 387 -6.38 7.42 -5.63
CA ILE A 387 -7.50 6.59 -6.11
C ILE A 387 -8.85 7.32 -6.14
N GLY A 388 -9.00 8.43 -5.40
CA GLY A 388 -10.28 9.11 -5.20
C GLY A 388 -10.89 9.63 -6.50
N PRO A 389 -10.20 10.50 -7.27
CA PRO A 389 -10.64 10.92 -8.59
C PRO A 389 -10.82 9.76 -9.58
N VAL A 390 -9.97 8.72 -9.50
CA VAL A 390 -10.02 7.56 -10.40
C VAL A 390 -11.30 6.77 -10.17
N ALA A 391 -11.58 6.35 -8.93
CA ALA A 391 -12.79 5.63 -8.59
C ALA A 391 -14.05 6.48 -8.84
N SER A 392 -14.01 7.77 -8.51
CA SER A 392 -15.12 8.68 -8.76
C SER A 392 -15.44 8.80 -10.25
N ALA A 393 -14.41 8.93 -11.11
CA ALA A 393 -14.60 8.96 -12.56
C ALA A 393 -15.06 7.62 -13.13
N ARG A 394 -14.51 6.51 -12.61
CA ARG A 394 -14.75 5.16 -13.13
C ARG A 394 -16.18 4.67 -12.86
N ILE A 395 -16.68 4.85 -11.64
CA ILE A 395 -18.00 4.34 -11.23
C ILE A 395 -19.03 5.44 -10.94
N GLY A 396 -18.64 6.71 -10.90
CA GLY A 396 -19.54 7.84 -10.66
C GLY A 396 -19.89 8.09 -9.19
N VAL A 397 -19.17 7.47 -8.25
CA VAL A 397 -19.45 7.62 -6.82
C VAL A 397 -18.98 8.99 -6.30
N PRO A 398 -19.79 9.71 -5.50
CA PRO A 398 -19.32 10.87 -4.76
C PRO A 398 -18.18 10.47 -3.82
N THR A 399 -17.05 11.17 -3.91
CA THR A 399 -15.84 10.82 -3.17
C THR A 399 -15.32 11.99 -2.32
N LEU A 400 -14.72 11.64 -1.19
CA LEU A 400 -13.95 12.51 -0.30
C LEU A 400 -12.53 11.95 -0.18
N ASP A 401 -11.51 12.79 -0.32
CA ASP A 401 -10.13 12.40 0.01
C ASP A 401 -9.74 12.88 1.41
N VAL A 402 -9.34 11.92 2.25
CA VAL A 402 -8.86 12.13 3.61
C VAL A 402 -7.52 11.42 3.78
N GLY A 403 -6.63 12.01 4.57
CA GLY A 403 -5.36 11.36 4.92
C GLY A 403 -4.94 11.59 6.35
N ILE A 404 -4.04 10.74 6.84
CA ILE A 404 -3.28 11.01 8.07
C ILE A 404 -2.03 11.81 7.70
N PRO A 405 -1.71 12.90 8.40
CA PRO A 405 -0.51 13.68 8.12
C PRO A 405 0.76 12.86 8.38
N GLN A 406 1.67 12.83 7.41
CA GLN A 406 2.97 12.18 7.50
C GLN A 406 4.11 13.03 6.92
N LEU A 407 5.33 12.66 7.25
CA LEU A 407 6.58 13.20 6.72
C LEU A 407 7.34 12.10 5.96
N ALA A 408 8.21 12.53 5.04
CA ALA A 408 9.06 11.67 4.23
C ALA A 408 8.30 10.63 3.38
N MET A 409 7.08 10.97 2.93
CA MET A 409 6.28 10.17 2.02
C MET A 409 7.10 9.62 0.83
N HIS A 410 6.94 8.33 0.51
CA HIS A 410 7.70 7.56 -0.50
C HIS A 410 9.18 7.24 -0.13
N SER A 411 9.59 7.50 1.10
CA SER A 411 10.86 7.01 1.66
C SER A 411 10.76 5.50 1.96
N CYS A 412 11.89 4.79 1.94
CA CYS A 412 11.95 3.42 2.50
C CYS A 412 11.62 3.38 4.01
N ARG A 413 11.66 4.54 4.68
CA ARG A 413 11.22 4.74 6.07
C ARG A 413 10.57 6.12 6.22
N GLU A 414 9.27 6.11 6.43
CA GLU A 414 8.39 7.27 6.56
C GLU A 414 8.10 7.55 8.05
N MET A 415 7.42 8.66 8.37
CA MET A 415 7.06 9.01 9.74
C MET A 415 5.70 9.69 9.85
N THR A 416 4.84 9.21 10.75
CA THR A 416 3.53 9.79 11.07
C THR A 416 3.39 10.07 12.57
N GLY A 417 2.32 10.74 12.95
CA GLY A 417 1.92 10.93 14.34
C GLY A 417 1.35 9.64 14.96
N ALA A 418 1.50 9.47 16.28
CA ALA A 418 0.98 8.31 16.99
C ALA A 418 -0.46 8.47 17.53
N ASP A 419 -1.04 9.68 17.48
CA ASP A 419 -2.37 9.97 18.06
C ASP A 419 -3.55 9.84 17.08
#